data_AF-A0A1H2YJP2-F1
#
_entry.id   AF-A0A1H2YJP2-F1
#
_cell.length_a   1.000
_cell.length_b   1.000
_cell.length_c   1.000
_cell.angle_alpha   90.00
_cell.angle_beta   90.00
_cell.angle_gamma   90.00
#
_symmetry.space_group_name_H-M   'P 1'
#
loop_
_entity.id
_entity.type
_entity.pdbx_description
1 polymer ?
#
loop_
_entity_poly.entity_id
_entity_poly.type
_entity_poly.pdbx_seq_one_letter_code
_entity_poly.pdbx_strand_id
1 'polypeptide(L)'
;MYVVINQELLDQKRYELSTERQRGAVADVHKIEALEQEIAQLENNKVEENNEAIAYFLDELTVDDGDGKVYNMRDLVGSEPAYQILRLAIQQGMMQREEGRIAETNKAQEAAAAQVVQLKAEKEEIHNRYDAMYEEAASLRNEVNTLRNEVNTLQEAKADLEHKRDAAAAELESANKEIERLNSQVDDLRTEIAVGAKNAVRVIDVGPDMNEMMERFKEQKKKEEENKPAIYNVNPLDNRRSRFSAQYAETDEYFEDYYMYIGKYREVQPEEAITFRAAAEEKRRNEDLARARAELEASLTPPSLQFQEETDLAEHGLDQADADGEVEGQATTAIEERLTALEQRVSILEQQRLGEAA
;
A
#
# COMPACT_ATOMS: atom_id res chain seq x y z
N MET A 1 35.57 -81.78 -40.46
CA MET A 1 36.42 -80.65 -40.03
C MET A 1 36.70 -79.70 -41.19
N TYR A 2 37.08 -80.19 -42.39
CA TYR A 2 37.29 -79.36 -43.59
C TYR A 2 36.03 -78.59 -44.09
N VAL A 3 34.85 -79.21 -44.09
CA VAL A 3 33.58 -78.55 -44.51
C VAL A 3 33.22 -77.33 -43.67
N VAL A 4 33.58 -77.33 -42.37
CA VAL A 4 33.32 -76.21 -41.46
C VAL A 4 34.25 -75.02 -41.77
N ILE A 5 35.50 -75.30 -42.16
CA ILE A 5 36.50 -74.29 -42.53
C ILE A 5 36.09 -73.54 -43.80
N ASN A 6 35.51 -74.24 -44.79
CA ASN A 6 35.01 -73.62 -46.02
C ASN A 6 33.71 -72.78 -45.80
N GLN A 7 32.94 -73.05 -44.73
CA GLN A 7 31.76 -72.26 -44.38
C GLN A 7 32.14 -70.94 -43.71
N GLU A 8 33.01 -70.99 -42.70
CA GLU A 8 33.50 -69.79 -42.02
C GLU A 8 34.23 -68.84 -42.97
N LEU A 9 35.03 -69.37 -43.91
CA LEU A 9 35.72 -68.57 -44.91
C LEU A 9 34.74 -67.89 -45.89
N LEU A 10 33.68 -68.60 -46.31
CA LEU A 10 32.65 -68.04 -47.18
C LEU A 10 31.90 -66.89 -46.47
N ASP A 11 31.55 -67.10 -45.20
CA ASP A 11 30.82 -66.10 -44.40
C ASP A 11 31.69 -64.87 -44.11
N GLN A 12 33.00 -65.06 -43.86
CA GLN A 12 33.97 -63.98 -43.75
C GLN A 12 34.05 -63.16 -45.05
N LYS A 13 34.16 -63.82 -46.21
CA LYS A 13 34.25 -63.15 -47.51
C LYS A 13 32.96 -62.40 -47.87
N ARG A 14 31.79 -62.95 -47.52
CA ARG A 14 30.49 -62.28 -47.64
C ARG A 14 30.39 -61.04 -46.75
N TYR A 15 30.91 -61.12 -45.53
CA TYR A 15 30.98 -59.97 -44.62
C TYR A 15 31.92 -58.87 -45.16
N GLU A 16 33.09 -59.24 -45.65
CA GLU A 16 34.04 -58.31 -46.28
C GLU A 16 33.43 -57.62 -47.51
N LEU A 17 32.73 -58.37 -48.37
CA LEU A 17 32.01 -57.84 -49.53
C LEU A 17 30.91 -56.85 -49.11
N SER A 18 30.10 -57.22 -48.10
CA SER A 18 29.05 -56.33 -47.57
C SER A 18 29.64 -55.04 -47.01
N THR A 19 30.74 -55.12 -46.29
CA THR A 19 31.43 -53.97 -45.70
C THR A 19 32.01 -53.06 -46.77
N GLU A 20 32.61 -53.63 -47.83
CA GLU A 20 33.16 -52.84 -48.93
C GLU A 20 32.06 -52.14 -49.75
N ARG A 21 30.91 -52.81 -49.98
CA ARG A 21 29.75 -52.19 -50.65
C ARG A 21 29.11 -51.06 -49.83
N GLN A 22 29.16 -51.14 -48.51
CA GLN A 22 28.65 -50.09 -47.61
C GLN A 22 29.50 -48.80 -47.64
N ARG A 23 30.69 -48.81 -48.24
CA ARG A 23 31.55 -47.62 -48.39
C ARG A 23 31.09 -46.63 -49.47
N GLY A 24 30.07 -46.97 -50.25
CA GLY A 24 29.48 -46.06 -51.24
C GLY A 24 30.50 -45.57 -52.28
N ALA A 25 30.67 -44.25 -52.40
CA ALA A 25 31.56 -43.63 -53.40
C ALA A 25 33.07 -43.91 -53.18
N VAL A 26 33.46 -44.49 -52.05
CA VAL A 26 34.86 -44.83 -51.70
C VAL A 26 35.11 -46.35 -51.84
N ALA A 27 34.12 -47.11 -52.32
CA ALA A 27 34.27 -48.55 -52.50
C ALA A 27 35.28 -48.88 -53.60
N ASP A 28 36.17 -49.83 -53.33
CA ASP A 28 37.12 -50.35 -54.32
C ASP A 28 36.41 -51.38 -55.21
N VAL A 29 36.11 -50.99 -56.46
CA VAL A 29 35.42 -51.83 -57.45
C VAL A 29 36.22 -53.09 -57.76
N HIS A 30 37.55 -53.01 -57.84
CA HIS A 30 38.39 -54.18 -58.14
C HIS A 30 38.41 -55.18 -56.98
N LYS A 31 38.35 -54.68 -55.74
CA LYS A 31 38.24 -55.52 -54.55
C LYS A 31 36.87 -56.20 -54.46
N ILE A 32 35.79 -55.50 -54.86
CA ILE A 32 34.44 -56.08 -54.95
C ILE A 32 34.41 -57.22 -55.97
N GLU A 33 34.93 -57.00 -57.18
CA GLU A 33 34.99 -58.02 -58.24
C GLU A 33 35.83 -59.23 -57.83
N ALA A 34 36.98 -59.02 -57.17
CA ALA A 34 37.81 -60.10 -56.66
C ALA A 34 37.10 -60.93 -55.58
N LEU A 35 36.41 -60.27 -54.64
CA LEU A 35 35.63 -60.94 -53.60
C LEU A 35 34.46 -61.74 -54.19
N GLU A 36 33.79 -61.22 -55.21
CA GLU A 36 32.71 -61.95 -55.92
C GLU A 36 33.23 -63.20 -56.63
N GLN A 37 34.39 -63.11 -57.29
CA GLN A 37 35.02 -64.28 -57.93
C GLN A 37 35.47 -65.33 -56.92
N GLU A 38 36.08 -64.92 -55.81
CA GLU A 38 36.49 -65.84 -54.73
C GLU A 38 35.27 -66.53 -54.09
N ILE A 39 34.17 -65.81 -53.87
CA ILE A 39 32.92 -66.39 -53.36
C ILE A 39 32.37 -67.42 -54.34
N ALA A 40 32.32 -67.12 -55.64
CA ALA A 40 31.83 -68.05 -56.65
C ALA A 40 32.69 -69.32 -56.77
N GLN A 41 34.02 -69.20 -56.64
CA GLN A 41 34.92 -70.36 -56.61
C GLN A 41 34.70 -71.22 -55.36
N LEU A 42 34.56 -70.60 -54.19
CA LEU A 42 34.28 -71.32 -52.94
C LEU A 42 32.92 -72.03 -52.96
N GLU A 43 31.91 -71.45 -53.61
CA GLU A 43 30.60 -72.08 -53.81
C GLU A 43 30.68 -73.29 -54.73
N ASN A 44 31.42 -73.20 -55.85
CA ASN A 44 31.64 -74.35 -56.75
C ASN A 44 32.39 -75.49 -56.06
N ASN A 45 33.45 -75.18 -55.32
CA ASN A 45 34.22 -76.18 -54.59
C ASN A 45 33.36 -76.92 -53.55
N LYS A 46 32.42 -76.22 -52.89
CA LYS A 46 31.45 -76.86 -51.97
C LYS A 46 30.49 -77.80 -52.66
N VAL A 47 30.05 -77.47 -53.88
CA VAL A 47 29.18 -78.36 -54.67
C VAL A 47 29.94 -79.63 -55.05
N GLU A 48 31.20 -79.51 -55.45
CA GLU A 48 32.07 -80.66 -55.76
C GLU A 48 32.36 -81.51 -54.51
N GLU A 49 32.72 -80.90 -53.38
CA GLU A 49 32.93 -81.58 -52.10
C GLU A 49 31.66 -82.32 -51.64
N ASN A 50 30.48 -81.71 -51.81
CA ASN A 50 29.20 -82.37 -51.51
C ASN A 50 28.92 -83.54 -52.46
N ASN A 51 29.27 -83.41 -53.74
CA ASN A 51 29.11 -84.49 -54.72
C ASN A 51 30.02 -85.68 -54.40
N GLU A 52 31.23 -85.43 -53.93
CA GLU A 52 32.17 -86.44 -53.44
C GLU A 52 31.70 -87.06 -52.12
N ALA A 53 31.19 -86.25 -51.19
CA ALA A 53 30.65 -86.73 -49.93
C ALA A 53 29.41 -87.63 -50.12
N ILE A 54 28.53 -87.32 -51.08
CA ILE A 54 27.38 -88.18 -51.42
C ILE A 54 27.85 -89.50 -52.05
N ALA A 55 28.88 -89.47 -52.92
CA ALA A 55 29.47 -90.71 -53.45
C ALA A 55 30.07 -91.56 -52.34
N TYR A 56 30.86 -90.94 -51.46
CA TYR A 56 31.48 -91.60 -50.31
C TYR A 56 30.42 -92.20 -49.38
N PHE A 57 29.37 -91.46 -49.04
CA PHE A 57 28.27 -91.93 -48.21
C PHE A 57 27.52 -93.12 -48.83
N LEU A 58 27.27 -93.10 -50.14
CA LEU A 58 26.59 -94.20 -50.84
C LEU A 58 27.50 -95.43 -51.00
N ASP A 59 28.82 -95.25 -51.13
CA ASP A 59 29.79 -96.33 -51.21
C ASP A 59 30.04 -96.98 -49.83
N GLU A 60 29.94 -96.21 -48.73
CA GLU A 60 30.01 -96.72 -47.35
C GLU A 60 28.69 -97.32 -46.83
N LEU A 61 27.58 -97.06 -47.51
CA LEU A 61 26.28 -97.64 -47.17
C LEU A 61 26.30 -99.14 -47.44
N THR A 62 26.41 -99.88 -46.34
CA THR A 62 26.43 -101.33 -46.33
C THR A 62 25.15 -101.90 -45.74
N VAL A 63 24.67 -102.99 -46.32
CA VAL A 63 23.50 -103.72 -45.84
C VAL A 63 23.93 -105.16 -45.55
N ASP A 64 23.71 -105.60 -44.32
CA ASP A 64 23.91 -106.99 -43.91
C ASP A 64 22.66 -107.80 -44.28
N ASP A 65 22.84 -108.93 -44.97
CA ASP A 65 21.75 -109.82 -45.37
C ASP A 65 21.22 -110.72 -44.24
N GLY A 66 21.85 -110.66 -43.05
CA GLY A 66 21.49 -111.47 -41.89
C GLY A 66 22.13 -112.86 -41.86
N ASP A 67 22.79 -113.28 -42.96
CA ASP A 67 23.61 -114.50 -43.04
C ASP A 67 25.13 -114.16 -42.89
N GLY A 68 25.45 -112.92 -42.52
CA GLY A 68 26.80 -112.44 -42.28
C GLY A 68 27.52 -111.94 -43.54
N LYS A 69 26.81 -111.75 -44.65
CA LYS A 69 27.35 -111.10 -45.85
C LYS A 69 26.93 -109.64 -45.90
N VAL A 70 27.92 -108.79 -46.07
CA VAL A 70 27.77 -107.34 -46.17
C VAL A 70 27.83 -106.95 -47.63
N TYR A 71 26.79 -106.28 -48.11
CA TYR A 71 26.69 -105.77 -49.48
C TYR A 71 26.76 -104.25 -49.48
N ASN A 72 27.59 -103.68 -50.36
CA ASN A 72 27.58 -102.24 -50.58
C ASN A 72 26.42 -101.85 -51.52
N MET A 73 26.01 -100.58 -51.49
CA MET A 73 24.95 -100.07 -52.37
C MET A 73 25.22 -100.35 -53.87
N ARG A 74 26.50 -100.34 -54.27
CA ARG A 74 26.94 -100.69 -55.63
C ARG A 74 26.66 -102.16 -55.98
N ASP A 75 26.87 -103.09 -55.03
CA ASP A 75 26.66 -104.53 -55.21
C ASP A 75 25.16 -104.87 -55.26
N LEU A 76 24.35 -104.18 -54.46
CA LEU A 76 22.90 -104.36 -54.39
C LEU A 76 22.18 -103.94 -55.67
N VAL A 77 22.68 -102.89 -56.35
CA VAL A 77 22.06 -102.35 -57.56
C VAL A 77 22.42 -103.17 -58.81
N GLY A 78 23.48 -103.99 -58.75
CA GLY A 78 23.84 -105.01 -59.75
C GLY A 78 24.25 -104.48 -61.13
N SER A 79 24.14 -103.17 -61.39
CA SER A 79 24.60 -102.52 -62.61
C SER A 79 25.06 -101.08 -62.34
N GLU A 80 26.22 -100.70 -62.90
CA GLU A 80 26.77 -99.35 -62.75
C GLU A 80 25.81 -98.25 -63.25
N PRO A 81 25.09 -98.40 -64.39
CA PRO A 81 24.13 -97.37 -64.82
C PRO A 81 23.00 -97.13 -63.81
N ALA A 82 22.50 -98.19 -63.16
CA ALA A 82 21.43 -98.05 -62.17
C ALA A 82 21.95 -97.42 -60.86
N TYR A 83 23.20 -97.68 -60.48
CA TYR A 83 23.83 -97.03 -59.32
C TYR A 83 23.99 -95.53 -59.54
N GLN A 84 24.41 -95.11 -60.74
CA GLN A 84 24.52 -93.69 -61.10
C GLN A 84 23.15 -92.98 -61.09
N ILE A 85 22.09 -93.65 -61.55
CA ILE A 85 20.71 -93.11 -61.48
C ILE A 85 20.26 -92.97 -60.01
N LEU A 86 20.53 -93.97 -59.17
CA LEU A 86 20.20 -93.92 -57.74
C LEU A 86 20.93 -92.78 -57.03
N ARG A 87 22.23 -92.63 -57.27
CA ARG A 87 23.05 -91.53 -56.76
C ARG A 87 22.47 -90.17 -57.17
N LEU A 88 22.13 -90.01 -58.45
CA LEU A 88 21.55 -88.78 -58.97
C LEU A 88 20.19 -88.46 -58.32
N ALA A 89 19.32 -89.46 -58.14
CA ALA A 89 18.01 -89.29 -57.51
C ALA A 89 18.13 -88.90 -56.03
N ILE A 90 19.05 -89.54 -55.30
CA ILE A 90 19.32 -89.22 -53.90
C ILE A 90 19.89 -87.81 -53.76
N GLN A 91 20.84 -87.44 -54.63
CA GLN A 91 21.39 -86.09 -54.68
C GLN A 91 20.31 -85.04 -54.96
N GLN A 92 19.45 -85.28 -55.94
CA GLN A 92 18.35 -84.37 -56.27
C GLN A 92 17.36 -84.21 -55.10
N GLY A 93 17.03 -85.30 -54.40
CA GLY A 93 16.19 -85.25 -53.20
C GLY A 93 16.81 -84.46 -52.06
N MET A 94 18.14 -84.61 -51.84
CA MET A 94 18.86 -83.81 -50.85
C MET A 94 18.92 -82.32 -51.23
N MET A 95 19.18 -82.00 -52.49
CA MET A 95 19.19 -80.61 -52.98
C MET A 95 17.82 -79.94 -52.78
N GLN A 96 16.72 -80.60 -53.16
CA GLN A 96 15.37 -80.04 -52.96
C GLN A 96 15.04 -79.82 -51.49
N ARG A 97 15.44 -80.74 -50.62
CA ARG A 97 15.25 -80.60 -49.18
C ARG A 97 16.05 -79.41 -48.63
N GLU A 98 17.29 -79.27 -49.08
CA GLU A 98 18.17 -78.18 -48.65
C GLU A 98 17.68 -76.83 -49.17
N GLU A 99 17.22 -76.74 -50.43
CA GLU A 99 16.55 -75.56 -50.97
C GLU A 99 15.34 -75.15 -50.13
N GLY A 100 14.51 -76.12 -49.72
CA GLY A 100 13.36 -75.88 -48.83
C GLY A 100 13.78 -75.33 -47.48
N ARG A 101 14.81 -75.92 -46.86
CA ARG A 101 15.36 -75.44 -45.58
C ARG A 101 15.94 -74.03 -45.70
N ILE A 102 16.69 -73.76 -46.76
CA ILE A 102 17.26 -72.43 -47.03
C ILE A 102 16.15 -71.39 -47.20
N ALA A 103 15.07 -71.73 -47.92
CA ALA A 103 13.93 -70.84 -48.08
C ALA A 103 13.24 -70.51 -46.74
N GLU A 104 13.05 -71.53 -45.88
CA GLU A 104 12.50 -71.34 -44.53
C GLU A 104 13.41 -70.49 -43.65
N THR A 105 14.72 -70.73 -43.66
CA THR A 105 15.68 -69.93 -42.89
C THR A 105 15.74 -68.49 -43.37
N ASN A 106 15.68 -68.25 -44.69
CA ASN A 106 15.64 -66.90 -45.25
C ASN A 106 14.38 -66.17 -44.81
N LYS A 107 13.21 -66.83 -44.88
CA LYS A 107 11.95 -66.25 -44.42
C LYS A 107 11.97 -65.92 -42.93
N ALA A 108 12.54 -66.80 -42.10
CA ALA A 108 12.69 -66.55 -40.67
C ALA A 108 13.65 -65.38 -40.40
N GLN A 109 14.74 -65.28 -41.17
CA GLN A 109 15.70 -64.18 -41.08
C GLN A 109 15.10 -62.84 -41.48
N GLU A 110 14.31 -62.79 -42.56
CA GLU A 110 13.58 -61.59 -42.98
C GLU A 110 12.57 -61.14 -41.92
N ALA A 111 11.81 -62.08 -41.34
CA ALA A 111 10.87 -61.78 -40.27
C ALA A 111 11.57 -61.24 -39.01
N ALA A 112 12.70 -61.85 -38.62
CA ALA A 112 13.51 -61.36 -37.51
C ALA A 112 14.09 -59.96 -37.79
N ALA A 113 14.59 -59.72 -39.02
CA ALA A 113 15.08 -58.40 -39.42
C ALA A 113 13.98 -57.33 -39.35
N ALA A 114 12.76 -57.66 -39.80
CA ALA A 114 11.61 -56.76 -39.69
C ALA A 114 11.26 -56.43 -38.23
N GLN A 115 11.27 -57.42 -37.33
CA GLN A 115 11.06 -57.19 -35.90
C GLN A 115 12.14 -56.31 -35.28
N VAL A 116 13.41 -56.49 -35.66
CA VAL A 116 14.51 -55.64 -35.19
C VAL A 116 14.30 -54.19 -35.61
N VAL A 117 13.81 -53.94 -36.83
CA VAL A 117 13.49 -52.58 -37.30
C VAL A 117 12.33 -51.98 -36.49
N GLN A 118 11.27 -52.74 -36.23
CA GLN A 118 10.14 -52.29 -35.41
C GLN A 118 10.57 -51.94 -33.98
N LEU A 119 11.30 -52.83 -33.31
CA LEU A 119 11.79 -52.60 -31.95
C LEU A 119 12.74 -51.39 -31.87
N LYS A 120 13.55 -51.14 -32.90
CA LYS A 120 14.37 -49.93 -32.98
C LYS A 120 13.52 -48.66 -33.08
N ALA A 121 12.46 -48.69 -33.89
CA ALA A 121 11.54 -47.56 -34.03
C ALA A 121 10.78 -47.30 -32.72
N GLU A 122 10.25 -48.34 -32.08
CA GLU A 122 9.56 -48.23 -30.78
C GLU A 122 10.50 -47.71 -29.69
N LYS A 123 11.75 -48.18 -29.65
CA LYS A 123 12.75 -47.69 -28.71
C LYS A 123 13.00 -46.19 -28.89
N GLU A 124 13.12 -45.73 -30.14
CA GLU A 124 13.33 -44.32 -30.44
C GLU A 124 12.12 -43.47 -30.04
N GLU A 125 10.91 -43.95 -30.31
CA GLU A 125 9.68 -43.29 -29.89
C GLU A 125 9.58 -43.16 -28.36
N ILE A 126 9.90 -44.23 -27.63
CA ILE A 126 9.94 -44.22 -26.17
C ILE A 126 10.98 -43.23 -25.66
N HIS A 127 12.17 -43.17 -26.28
CA HIS A 127 13.21 -42.21 -25.90
C HIS A 127 12.74 -40.77 -26.10
N ASN A 128 12.17 -40.45 -27.26
CA ASN A 128 11.63 -39.14 -27.56
C ASN A 128 10.53 -38.73 -26.57
N ARG A 129 9.65 -39.68 -26.20
CA ARG A 129 8.61 -39.45 -25.20
C ARG A 129 9.20 -39.18 -23.82
N TYR A 130 10.24 -39.92 -23.44
CA TYR A 130 10.94 -39.71 -22.17
C TYR A 130 11.58 -38.33 -22.10
N ASP A 131 12.27 -37.90 -23.16
CA ASP A 131 12.90 -36.58 -23.23
C ASP A 131 11.86 -35.46 -23.16
N ALA A 132 10.75 -35.58 -23.90
CA ALA A 132 9.66 -34.62 -23.84
C ALA A 132 9.05 -34.49 -22.43
N MET A 133 8.84 -35.62 -21.75
CA MET A 133 8.34 -35.62 -20.37
C MET A 133 9.35 -35.00 -19.39
N TYR A 134 10.65 -35.18 -19.62
CA TYR A 134 11.70 -34.59 -18.80
C TYR A 134 11.74 -33.06 -18.96
N GLU A 135 11.64 -32.56 -20.19
CA GLU A 135 11.55 -31.13 -20.48
C GLU A 135 10.29 -30.50 -19.88
N GLU A 136 9.13 -31.15 -20.00
CA GLU A 136 7.88 -30.70 -19.40
C GLU A 136 7.99 -30.63 -17.87
N ALA A 137 8.57 -31.65 -17.24
CA ALA A 137 8.79 -31.66 -15.79
C ALA A 137 9.73 -30.53 -15.34
N ALA A 138 10.78 -30.23 -16.11
CA ALA A 138 11.68 -29.11 -15.83
C ALA A 138 10.96 -27.75 -15.97
N SER A 139 10.13 -27.60 -16.99
CA SER A 139 9.30 -26.40 -17.20
C SER A 139 8.34 -26.17 -16.03
N LEU A 140 7.57 -27.20 -15.65
CA LEU A 140 6.64 -27.14 -14.52
C LEU A 140 7.36 -26.81 -13.21
N ARG A 141 8.56 -27.35 -12.99
CA ARG A 141 9.36 -27.04 -11.80
C ARG A 141 9.75 -25.55 -11.75
N ASN A 142 10.10 -24.98 -12.90
CA ASN A 142 10.41 -23.55 -12.99
C ASN A 142 9.16 -22.69 -12.75
N GLU A 143 8.01 -23.07 -13.31
CA GLU A 143 6.74 -22.39 -13.08
C GLU A 143 6.37 -22.38 -11.60
N VAL A 144 6.47 -23.53 -10.92
CA VAL A 144 6.23 -23.63 -9.47
C VAL A 144 7.16 -22.72 -8.67
N ASN A 145 8.43 -22.63 -9.05
CA ASN A 145 9.38 -21.73 -8.36
C ASN A 145 9.02 -20.25 -8.58
N THR A 146 8.61 -19.88 -9.79
CA THR A 146 8.16 -18.51 -10.11
C THR A 146 6.92 -18.16 -9.29
N LEU A 147 5.91 -19.03 -9.27
CA LEU A 147 4.69 -18.83 -8.50
C LEU A 147 4.97 -18.74 -6.99
N ARG A 148 5.91 -19.54 -6.46
CA ARG A 148 6.33 -19.44 -5.06
C ARG A 148 6.95 -18.08 -4.75
N ASN A 149 7.80 -17.57 -5.63
CA ASN A 149 8.38 -16.25 -5.45
C ASN A 149 7.32 -15.15 -5.49
N GLU A 150 6.35 -15.24 -6.41
CA GLU A 150 5.23 -14.30 -6.49
C GLU A 150 4.33 -14.34 -5.24
N VAL A 151 4.08 -15.53 -4.68
CA VAL A 151 3.34 -15.65 -3.43
C VAL A 151 4.09 -14.98 -2.28
N ASN A 152 5.41 -15.16 -2.20
CA ASN A 152 6.22 -14.52 -1.16
C ASN A 152 6.21 -12.98 -1.29
N THR A 153 6.37 -12.45 -2.50
CA THR A 153 6.34 -10.98 -2.70
C THR A 153 4.96 -10.40 -2.38
N LEU A 154 3.88 -11.11 -2.70
CA LEU A 154 2.52 -10.70 -2.33
C LEU A 154 2.30 -10.75 -0.80
N GLN A 155 2.89 -11.72 -0.10
CA GLN A 155 2.83 -11.80 1.36
C GLN A 155 3.56 -10.64 2.02
N GLU A 156 4.75 -10.28 1.53
CA GLU A 156 5.51 -9.11 2.00
C GLU A 156 4.72 -7.82 1.75
N ALA A 157 4.19 -7.64 0.53
CA ALA A 157 3.38 -6.46 0.20
C ALA A 157 2.12 -6.36 1.07
N LYS A 158 1.50 -7.50 1.42
CA LYS A 158 0.37 -7.53 2.33
C LYS A 158 0.77 -7.08 3.75
N ALA A 159 1.89 -7.58 4.27
CA ALA A 159 2.38 -7.19 5.59
C ALA A 159 2.69 -5.68 5.65
N ASP A 160 3.32 -5.14 4.60
CA ASP A 160 3.58 -3.70 4.49
C ASP A 160 2.29 -2.86 4.48
N LEU A 161 1.25 -3.32 3.78
CA LEU A 161 -0.05 -2.65 3.76
C LEU A 161 -0.75 -2.72 5.13
N GLU A 162 -0.64 -3.83 5.84
CA GLU A 162 -1.16 -3.97 7.20
C GLU A 162 -0.45 -2.99 8.15
N HIS A 163 0.88 -2.88 8.09
CA HIS A 163 1.63 -1.90 8.87
C HIS A 163 1.23 -0.46 8.55
N LYS A 164 1.08 -0.11 7.26
CA LYS A 164 0.63 1.23 6.84
C LYS A 164 -0.78 1.54 7.33
N ARG A 165 -1.69 0.57 7.27
CA ARG A 165 -3.04 0.70 7.81
C ARG A 165 -3.01 0.98 9.31
N ASP A 166 -2.23 0.22 10.06
CA ASP A 166 -2.17 0.35 11.52
C ASP A 166 -1.54 1.68 11.94
N ALA A 167 -0.51 2.14 11.23
CA ALA A 167 0.07 3.47 11.43
C ALA A 167 -0.95 4.59 11.16
N ALA A 168 -1.66 4.52 10.02
CA ALA A 168 -2.70 5.49 9.68
C ALA A 168 -3.86 5.50 10.69
N ALA A 169 -4.24 4.33 11.22
CA ALA A 169 -5.25 4.23 12.26
C ALA A 169 -4.79 4.90 13.57
N ALA A 170 -3.53 4.71 13.97
CA ALA A 170 -2.97 5.36 15.14
C ALA A 170 -2.87 6.89 14.98
N GLU A 171 -2.47 7.38 13.80
CA GLU A 171 -2.47 8.81 13.48
C GLU A 171 -3.88 9.41 13.54
N LEU A 172 -4.88 8.71 13.01
CA LEU A 172 -6.28 9.14 13.07
C LEU A 172 -6.79 9.22 14.51
N GLU A 173 -6.46 8.24 15.36
CA GLU A 173 -6.80 8.27 16.78
C GLU A 173 -6.17 9.47 17.50
N SER A 174 -4.88 9.74 17.23
CA SER A 174 -4.17 10.90 17.77
C SER A 174 -4.81 12.22 17.33
N ALA A 175 -5.13 12.36 16.05
CA ALA A 175 -5.80 13.54 15.50
C ALA A 175 -7.19 13.76 16.13
N ASN A 176 -7.97 12.69 16.34
CA ASN A 176 -9.26 12.78 17.00
C ASN A 176 -9.14 13.27 18.44
N LYS A 177 -8.16 12.76 19.21
CA LYS A 177 -7.89 13.24 20.58
C LYS A 177 -7.50 14.71 20.60
N GLU A 178 -6.71 15.16 19.64
CA GLU A 178 -6.33 16.57 19.52
C GLU A 178 -7.52 17.46 19.16
N ILE A 179 -8.42 17.01 18.28
CA ILE A 179 -9.68 17.69 17.97
C ILE A 179 -10.55 17.82 19.23
N GLU A 180 -10.71 16.74 20.00
CA GLU A 180 -11.45 16.76 21.27
C GLU A 180 -10.85 17.77 22.26
N ARG A 181 -9.52 17.78 22.41
CA ARG A 181 -8.79 18.74 23.26
C ARG A 181 -9.02 20.18 22.82
N LEU A 182 -8.89 20.46 21.52
CA LEU A 182 -9.11 21.80 20.96
C LEU A 182 -10.57 22.25 21.12
N ASN A 183 -11.54 21.35 20.92
CA ASN A 183 -12.95 21.66 21.14
C ASN A 183 -13.21 22.03 22.61
N SER A 184 -12.63 21.30 23.57
CA SER A 184 -12.72 21.65 24.99
C SER A 184 -12.15 23.04 25.26
N GLN A 185 -10.99 23.38 24.69
CA GLN A 185 -10.41 24.72 24.85
C GLN A 185 -11.29 25.82 24.25
N VAL A 186 -11.91 25.56 23.09
CA VAL A 186 -12.86 26.50 22.48
C VAL A 186 -14.07 26.71 23.38
N ASP A 187 -14.61 25.65 23.98
CA ASP A 187 -15.73 25.76 24.91
C ASP A 187 -15.33 26.50 26.19
N ASP A 188 -14.17 26.21 26.77
CA ASP A 188 -13.62 26.96 27.92
C ASP A 188 -13.49 28.45 27.60
N LEU A 189 -12.87 28.81 26.47
CA LEU A 189 -12.75 30.20 26.03
C LEU A 189 -14.11 30.87 25.81
N ARG A 190 -15.10 30.15 25.25
CA ARG A 190 -16.47 30.67 25.11
C ARG A 190 -17.11 30.93 26.48
N THR A 191 -16.90 30.06 27.46
CA THR A 191 -17.40 30.29 28.82
C THR A 191 -16.69 31.47 29.48
N GLU A 192 -15.38 31.61 29.32
CA GLU A 192 -14.60 32.74 29.85
C GLU A 192 -15.06 34.06 29.23
N ILE A 193 -15.26 34.11 27.91
CA ILE A 193 -15.82 35.30 27.22
C ILE A 193 -17.21 35.61 27.78
N ALA A 194 -18.07 34.61 27.98
CA ALA A 194 -19.42 34.82 28.51
C ALA A 194 -19.39 35.34 29.96
N VAL A 195 -18.48 34.82 30.80
CA VAL A 195 -18.28 35.29 32.18
C VAL A 195 -17.67 36.69 32.18
N GLY A 196 -16.65 36.95 31.36
CA GLY A 196 -16.04 38.27 31.17
C GLY A 196 -17.05 39.31 30.70
N ALA A 197 -17.93 38.96 29.75
CA ALA A 197 -19.02 39.83 29.32
C ALA A 197 -20.03 40.08 30.46
N LYS A 198 -20.43 39.06 31.22
CA LYS A 198 -21.30 39.23 32.40
C LYS A 198 -20.65 40.10 33.50
N ASN A 199 -19.35 39.93 33.73
CA ASN A 199 -18.59 40.72 34.70
C ASN A 199 -18.43 42.16 34.21
N ALA A 200 -18.17 42.39 32.91
CA ALA A 200 -18.12 43.72 32.32
C ALA A 200 -19.49 44.44 32.44
N VAL A 201 -20.60 43.73 32.26
CA VAL A 201 -21.95 44.28 32.50
C VAL A 201 -22.15 44.64 33.98
N ARG A 202 -21.67 43.81 34.92
CA ARG A 202 -21.72 44.10 36.37
C ARG A 202 -20.80 45.25 36.81
N VAL A 203 -19.70 45.51 36.12
CA VAL A 203 -18.86 46.69 36.40
C VAL A 203 -19.58 47.99 35.98
N ILE A 204 -20.60 47.89 35.13
CA ILE A 204 -21.59 48.94 34.87
C ILE A 204 -22.85 48.70 35.73
N ASP A 205 -22.73 48.12 36.92
CA ASP A 205 -23.64 48.50 38.00
C ASP A 205 -23.28 49.94 38.34
N VAL A 206 -23.99 50.86 37.71
CA VAL A 206 -24.09 52.25 38.14
C VAL A 206 -24.48 52.17 39.62
N GLY A 207 -23.51 52.44 40.50
CA GLY A 207 -23.68 52.27 41.93
C GLY A 207 -24.90 53.05 42.45
N PRO A 208 -25.38 52.75 43.67
CA PRO A 208 -26.48 53.48 44.29
C PRO A 208 -26.27 55.01 44.24
N ASP A 209 -25.01 55.45 44.26
CA ASP A 209 -24.62 56.86 44.07
C ASP A 209 -25.07 57.48 42.74
N MET A 210 -25.10 56.75 41.62
CA MET A 210 -25.50 57.33 40.32
C MET A 210 -27.02 57.42 40.17
N ASN A 211 -27.80 56.53 40.78
CA ASN A 211 -29.25 56.70 40.86
C ASN A 211 -29.60 57.90 41.75
N GLU A 212 -28.91 58.07 42.88
CA GLU A 212 -29.05 59.26 43.72
C GLU A 212 -28.54 60.53 43.02
N MET A 213 -27.46 60.45 42.25
CA MET A 213 -26.94 61.57 41.45
C MET A 213 -27.94 61.96 40.34
N MET A 214 -28.59 60.98 39.72
CA MET A 214 -29.64 61.20 38.71
C MET A 214 -30.91 61.80 39.32
N GLU A 215 -31.32 61.38 40.51
CA GLU A 215 -32.41 61.98 41.28
C GLU A 215 -32.08 63.43 41.66
N ARG A 216 -30.88 63.70 42.21
CA ARG A 216 -30.41 65.06 42.50
C ARG A 216 -30.33 65.94 41.26
N PHE A 217 -29.92 65.39 40.12
CA PHE A 217 -29.90 66.11 38.85
C PHE A 217 -31.32 66.45 38.36
N LYS A 218 -32.27 65.53 38.50
CA LYS A 218 -33.69 65.79 38.19
C LYS A 218 -34.28 66.85 39.12
N GLU A 219 -33.99 66.80 40.41
CA GLU A 219 -34.43 67.81 41.38
C GLU A 219 -33.80 69.18 41.10
N GLN A 220 -32.51 69.23 40.77
CA GLN A 220 -31.86 70.47 40.35
C GLN A 220 -32.49 71.03 39.09
N LYS A 221 -32.78 70.18 38.09
CA LYS A 221 -33.48 70.61 36.87
C LYS A 221 -34.88 71.14 37.16
N LYS A 222 -35.63 70.50 38.06
CA LYS A 222 -36.94 71.02 38.50
C LYS A 222 -36.82 72.35 39.22
N LYS A 223 -35.87 72.50 40.14
CA LYS A 223 -35.61 73.79 40.82
C LYS A 223 -35.18 74.87 39.84
N GLU A 224 -34.36 74.52 38.84
CA GLU A 224 -34.01 75.43 37.76
C GLU A 224 -35.24 75.83 36.95
N GLU A 225 -36.14 74.90 36.61
CA GLU A 225 -37.39 75.19 35.89
C GLU A 225 -38.39 76.02 36.70
N GLU A 226 -38.48 75.81 38.01
CA GLU A 226 -39.31 76.58 38.93
C GLU A 226 -38.78 78.01 39.13
N ASN A 227 -37.46 78.19 39.11
CA ASN A 227 -36.81 79.50 39.23
C ASN A 227 -36.80 80.30 37.92
N LYS A 228 -37.23 79.72 36.79
CA LYS A 228 -37.32 80.48 35.54
C LYS A 228 -38.46 81.48 35.63
N PRO A 229 -38.21 82.77 35.28
CA PRO A 229 -39.26 83.77 35.25
C PRO A 229 -40.40 83.32 34.32
N ALA A 230 -41.62 83.38 34.85
CA ALA A 230 -42.83 83.03 34.11
C ALA A 230 -43.17 84.15 33.12
N ILE A 231 -43.44 83.79 31.87
CA ILE A 231 -43.80 84.72 30.79
C ILE A 231 -45.08 84.26 30.10
N TYR A 232 -45.85 85.21 29.60
CA TYR A 232 -47.07 84.95 28.84
C TYR A 232 -47.15 85.86 27.61
N ASN A 233 -48.09 85.57 26.70
CA ASN A 233 -48.27 86.32 25.44
C ASN A 233 -47.02 86.33 24.54
N VAL A 234 -46.39 85.17 24.36
CA VAL A 234 -45.21 85.03 23.51
C VAL A 234 -45.60 85.14 22.04
N ASN A 235 -45.13 86.19 21.36
CA ASN A 235 -45.35 86.40 19.93
C ASN A 235 -44.01 86.51 19.18
N PRO A 236 -43.82 85.79 18.05
CA PRO A 236 -42.64 85.97 17.22
C PRO A 236 -42.70 87.33 16.49
N LEU A 237 -41.63 88.14 16.57
CA LEU A 237 -41.56 89.44 15.87
C LEU A 237 -41.09 89.34 14.42
N ASP A 238 -40.40 88.26 14.07
CA ASP A 238 -39.78 88.08 12.76
C ASP A 238 -40.24 86.76 12.14
N ASN A 239 -40.42 86.75 10.82
CA ASN A 239 -40.77 85.55 10.05
C ASN A 239 -39.71 84.44 10.18
N ARG A 240 -38.47 84.81 10.54
CA ARG A 240 -37.39 83.86 10.85
C ARG A 240 -37.41 83.31 12.27
N ARG A 241 -38.36 83.72 13.12
CA ARG A 241 -38.46 83.33 14.55
C ARG A 241 -37.17 83.56 15.33
N SER A 242 -36.45 84.62 14.98
CA SER A 242 -35.17 84.97 15.60
C SER A 242 -35.36 85.70 16.95
N ARG A 243 -36.44 86.50 17.06
CA ARG A 243 -36.81 87.28 18.25
C ARG A 243 -38.28 87.06 18.62
N PHE A 244 -38.58 87.15 19.90
CA PHE A 244 -39.94 87.11 20.45
C PHE A 244 -40.17 88.29 21.39
N SER A 245 -41.45 88.67 21.53
CA SER A 245 -41.91 89.53 22.60
C SER A 245 -42.77 88.72 23.55
N ALA A 246 -42.67 89.02 24.83
CA ALA A 246 -43.51 88.46 25.86
C ALA A 246 -43.72 89.48 26.98
N GLN A 247 -44.64 89.16 27.89
CA GLN A 247 -44.85 89.91 29.12
C GLN A 247 -44.47 89.04 30.32
N TYR A 248 -43.79 89.62 31.30
CA TYR A 248 -43.52 88.94 32.56
C TYR A 248 -44.84 88.70 33.29
N ALA A 249 -45.06 87.46 33.74
CA ALA A 249 -46.26 87.09 34.47
C ALA A 249 -46.37 87.77 35.85
N GLU A 250 -45.28 88.29 36.41
CA GLU A 250 -45.28 88.96 37.72
C GLU A 250 -45.54 90.46 37.64
N THR A 251 -45.08 91.14 36.59
CA THR A 251 -45.03 92.61 36.52
C THR A 251 -45.79 93.22 35.34
N ASP A 252 -46.30 92.39 34.41
CA ASP A 252 -46.89 92.81 33.13
C ASP A 252 -45.97 93.69 32.27
N GLU A 253 -44.66 93.69 32.55
CA GLU A 253 -43.68 94.43 31.77
C GLU A 253 -43.42 93.73 30.44
N TYR A 254 -43.55 94.50 29.36
CA TYR A 254 -43.24 94.06 28.00
C TYR A 254 -41.73 93.99 27.80
N PHE A 255 -41.24 92.87 27.26
CA PHE A 255 -39.85 92.74 26.84
C PHE A 255 -39.71 92.01 25.51
N GLU A 256 -38.57 92.21 24.87
CA GLU A 256 -38.18 91.53 23.63
C GLU A 256 -36.85 90.82 23.83
N ASP A 257 -36.77 89.55 23.44
CA ASP A 257 -35.52 88.79 23.49
C ASP A 257 -35.39 87.84 22.29
N TYR A 258 -34.24 87.19 22.14
CA TYR A 258 -33.97 86.20 21.10
C TYR A 258 -34.63 84.86 21.44
N TYR A 259 -35.20 84.19 20.43
CA TYR A 259 -35.94 82.93 20.60
C TYR A 259 -35.06 81.79 21.17
N MET A 260 -33.74 81.84 20.97
CA MET A 260 -32.79 80.89 21.58
C MET A 260 -32.80 80.94 23.12
N TYR A 261 -33.24 82.06 23.71
CA TYR A 261 -33.35 82.24 25.15
C TYR A 261 -34.73 81.91 25.72
N ILE A 262 -35.68 81.44 24.89
CA ILE A 262 -37.02 81.03 25.38
C ILE A 262 -36.93 79.95 26.46
N GLY A 263 -35.93 79.06 26.39
CA GLY A 263 -35.68 78.03 27.40
C GLY A 263 -35.22 78.54 28.77
N LYS A 264 -34.93 79.85 28.90
CA LYS A 264 -34.67 80.53 30.19
C LYS A 264 -35.95 81.02 30.87
N TYR A 265 -37.09 80.93 30.20
CA TYR A 265 -38.38 81.37 30.71
C TYR A 265 -39.33 80.17 30.84
N ARG A 266 -40.33 80.31 31.70
CA ARG A 266 -41.42 79.35 31.82
C ARG A 266 -42.67 79.93 31.16
N GLU A 267 -43.11 79.33 30.07
CA GLU A 267 -44.35 79.76 29.40
C GLU A 267 -45.55 79.34 30.26
N VAL A 268 -46.37 80.33 30.64
CA VAL A 268 -47.60 80.14 31.41
C VAL A 268 -48.79 80.70 30.65
N GLN A 269 -49.98 80.16 30.90
CA GLN A 269 -51.20 80.68 30.28
C GLN A 269 -51.58 82.04 30.87
N PRO A 270 -52.26 82.93 30.11
CA PRO A 270 -52.65 84.26 30.61
C PRO A 270 -53.49 84.23 31.90
N GLU A 271 -54.29 83.19 32.09
CA GLU A 271 -55.09 82.97 33.30
C GLU A 271 -54.22 82.65 34.53
N GLU A 272 -53.13 81.91 34.34
CA GLU A 272 -52.18 81.56 35.38
C GLU A 272 -51.30 82.76 35.76
N ALA A 273 -51.01 83.67 34.82
CA ALA A 273 -50.26 84.90 35.09
C ALA A 273 -50.94 85.82 36.12
N ILE A 274 -52.26 85.72 36.32
CA ILE A 274 -52.97 86.47 37.38
C ILE A 274 -52.56 85.95 38.76
N THR A 275 -52.30 84.65 38.91
CA THR A 275 -51.88 84.04 40.17
C THR A 275 -50.46 84.43 40.57
N PHE A 276 -49.55 84.55 39.59
CA PHE A 276 -48.19 85.05 39.81
C PHE A 276 -48.20 86.52 40.24
N ARG A 277 -49.10 87.35 39.69
CA ARG A 277 -49.32 88.73 40.13
C ARG A 277 -49.81 88.82 41.57
N ALA A 278 -50.84 88.05 41.93
CA ALA A 278 -51.36 88.02 43.29
C ALA A 278 -50.28 87.58 44.30
N ALA A 279 -49.48 86.57 43.94
CA ALA A 279 -48.37 86.10 44.77
C ALA A 279 -47.23 87.12 44.87
N ALA A 280 -46.90 87.83 43.78
CA ALA A 280 -45.88 88.88 43.78
C ALA A 280 -46.31 90.10 44.61
N GLU A 281 -47.58 90.50 44.56
CA GLU A 281 -48.15 91.56 45.43
C GLU A 281 -48.15 91.15 46.91
N GLU A 282 -48.50 89.90 47.21
CA GLU A 282 -48.44 89.37 48.57
C GLU A 282 -47.00 89.30 49.10
N LYS A 283 -46.05 88.92 48.24
CA LYS A 283 -44.61 88.93 48.56
C LYS A 283 -44.10 90.33 48.81
N ARG A 284 -44.47 91.33 47.99
CA ARG A 284 -44.12 92.74 48.24
C ARG A 284 -44.70 93.25 49.57
N ARG A 285 -45.96 92.90 49.89
CA ARG A 285 -46.59 93.22 51.17
C ARG A 285 -45.86 92.57 52.36
N ASN A 286 -45.42 91.32 52.21
CA ASN A 286 -44.63 90.61 53.22
C ASN A 286 -43.19 91.13 53.33
N GLU A 287 -42.56 91.53 52.23
CA GLU A 287 -41.22 92.12 52.20
C GLU A 287 -41.20 93.52 52.82
N ASP A 288 -42.25 94.33 52.62
CA ASP A 288 -42.41 95.61 53.32
C ASP A 288 -42.57 95.42 54.84
N LEU A 289 -43.27 94.35 55.27
CA LEU A 289 -43.36 93.93 56.68
C LEU A 289 -42.03 93.35 57.20
N ALA A 290 -41.25 92.68 56.36
CA ALA A 290 -39.97 92.07 56.73
C ALA A 290 -38.82 93.08 56.77
N ARG A 291 -38.81 94.10 55.90
CA ARG A 291 -37.86 95.23 55.97
C ARG A 291 -38.04 96.03 57.25
N ALA A 292 -39.29 96.25 57.67
CA ALA A 292 -39.61 96.85 58.97
C ALA A 292 -39.13 95.99 60.18
N ARG A 293 -38.90 94.68 59.97
CA ARG A 293 -38.43 93.74 60.99
C ARG A 293 -36.91 93.51 60.97
N ALA A 294 -36.28 93.59 59.80
CA ALA A 294 -34.84 93.37 59.60
C ALA A 294 -33.97 94.58 59.96
N GLU A 295 -34.51 95.80 60.02
CA GLU A 295 -33.80 96.96 60.59
C GLU A 295 -33.55 96.84 62.11
N LEU A 296 -34.18 95.87 62.81
CA LEU A 296 -34.03 95.68 64.26
C LEU A 296 -33.02 94.58 64.67
N GLU A 297 -32.56 93.72 63.76
CA GLU A 297 -31.80 92.49 64.10
C GLU A 297 -30.39 92.42 63.47
N ALA A 298 -29.80 93.57 63.12
CA ALA A 298 -28.41 93.68 62.63
C ALA A 298 -27.36 93.67 63.76
N SER A 299 -27.41 92.68 64.66
CA SER A 299 -26.48 92.59 65.80
C SER A 299 -26.20 91.13 66.19
N LEU A 300 -24.94 90.71 65.99
CA LEU A 300 -24.22 89.54 66.53
C LEU A 300 -24.02 88.33 65.58
N THR A 301 -22.87 88.37 64.89
CA THR A 301 -21.99 87.23 64.58
C THR A 301 -21.19 86.82 65.87
N PRO A 302 -20.20 85.88 65.93
CA PRO A 302 -19.60 84.87 65.01
C PRO A 302 -19.29 83.48 65.74
N PRO A 303 -18.12 82.78 65.66
CA PRO A 303 -17.82 81.61 64.78
C PRO A 303 -17.07 80.38 65.40
N SER A 304 -16.86 79.35 64.55
CA SER A 304 -15.72 78.39 64.36
C SER A 304 -14.89 77.78 65.51
N LEU A 305 -14.54 76.48 65.38
CA LEU A 305 -13.26 75.90 65.86
C LEU A 305 -12.77 74.78 64.93
N GLN A 306 -11.53 74.94 64.45
CA GLN A 306 -10.73 74.00 63.65
C GLN A 306 -9.94 73.05 64.58
N PHE A 307 -9.63 71.84 64.11
CA PHE A 307 -8.41 71.13 64.51
C PHE A 307 -7.75 70.48 63.29
N GLN A 308 -6.43 70.60 63.30
CA GLN A 308 -5.42 70.22 62.34
C GLN A 308 -4.60 69.07 62.94
N GLU A 309 -4.05 68.18 62.12
CA GLU A 309 -2.71 67.55 62.20
C GLU A 309 -2.73 66.31 61.28
N GLU A 310 -2.05 66.30 60.13
CA GLU A 310 -0.60 66.32 59.84
C GLU A 310 0.01 64.91 59.70
N THR A 311 1.04 64.90 58.86
CA THR A 311 2.01 63.84 58.53
C THR A 311 1.54 62.71 57.60
N ASP A 312 2.36 62.15 56.71
CA ASP A 312 3.44 62.62 55.83
C ASP A 312 3.97 61.36 55.12
N LEU A 313 4.41 61.48 53.86
CA LEU A 313 5.52 60.75 53.23
C LEU A 313 5.39 59.21 53.07
N ALA A 314 5.88 58.51 52.05
CA ALA A 314 6.58 58.75 50.79
C ALA A 314 6.60 57.34 50.12
N GLU A 315 6.25 57.18 48.85
CA GLU A 315 7.18 57.22 47.70
C GLU A 315 7.84 55.86 47.37
N HIS A 316 7.54 55.40 46.15
CA HIS A 316 8.29 54.56 45.19
C HIS A 316 8.99 53.24 45.54
N GLY A 317 8.87 52.29 44.59
CA GLY A 317 9.95 51.34 44.28
C GLY A 317 9.53 50.17 43.38
N LEU A 318 9.80 50.28 42.08
CA LEU A 318 9.79 49.19 41.09
C LEU A 318 10.95 48.22 41.34
N ASP A 319 10.81 46.94 40.99
CA ASP A 319 11.97 46.11 40.66
C ASP A 319 11.70 45.10 39.54
N GLN A 320 12.72 44.93 38.70
CA GLN A 320 12.85 44.06 37.53
C GLN A 320 13.83 42.91 37.85
N ALA A 321 13.78 41.87 36.99
CA ALA A 321 14.76 40.79 36.77
C ALA A 321 14.69 39.56 37.70
N ASP A 322 14.51 38.37 37.11
CA ASP A 322 15.62 37.41 36.95
C ASP A 322 15.26 36.28 35.98
N ALA A 323 16.27 35.92 35.19
CA ALA A 323 16.33 34.80 34.27
C ALA A 323 17.19 33.67 34.87
N ASP A 324 17.16 32.53 34.19
CA ASP A 324 18.06 31.37 34.30
C ASP A 324 17.76 30.30 35.36
N GLY A 325 17.27 29.16 34.85
CA GLY A 325 17.20 27.87 35.54
C GLY A 325 17.50 26.74 34.55
N GLU A 326 18.74 26.28 34.55
CA GLU A 326 19.30 25.15 33.79
C GLU A 326 18.52 23.83 34.02
N VAL A 327 18.16 23.13 32.94
CA VAL A 327 17.76 21.71 32.96
C VAL A 327 18.35 21.00 31.73
N GLU A 328 19.67 21.01 31.57
CA GLU A 328 20.40 20.18 30.61
C GLU A 328 21.39 19.28 31.35
N GLY A 329 20.99 18.03 31.61
CA GLY A 329 21.90 17.06 32.25
C GLY A 329 21.32 15.67 32.47
N GLN A 330 19.99 15.51 32.44
CA GLN A 330 19.35 14.21 32.65
C GLN A 330 18.90 13.50 31.36
N ALA A 331 18.97 14.16 30.20
CA ALA A 331 18.55 13.59 28.92
C ALA A 331 19.70 12.92 28.14
N THR A 332 20.96 13.28 28.41
CA THR A 332 22.12 12.79 27.64
C THR A 332 22.60 11.42 28.11
N THR A 333 22.58 11.14 29.41
CA THR A 333 22.97 9.83 29.98
C THR A 333 21.99 8.71 29.61
N ALA A 334 20.70 9.02 29.50
CA ALA A 334 19.68 8.05 29.10
C ALA A 334 19.76 7.64 27.61
N ILE A 335 20.41 8.44 26.76
CA ILE A 335 20.58 8.13 25.34
C ILE A 335 21.79 7.21 25.14
N GLU A 336 22.88 7.45 25.86
CA GLU A 336 24.10 6.63 25.79
C GLU A 336 23.89 5.19 26.30
N GLU A 337 23.09 5.02 27.37
CA GLU A 337 22.70 3.69 27.86
C GLU A 337 21.79 2.93 26.87
N ARG A 338 20.92 3.64 26.14
CA ARG A 338 20.06 3.01 25.12
C ARG A 338 20.85 2.64 23.86
N LEU A 339 21.87 3.42 23.50
CA LEU A 339 22.71 3.15 22.33
C LEU A 339 23.60 1.92 22.55
N THR A 340 24.23 1.83 23.72
CA THR A 340 25.06 0.66 24.10
C THR A 340 24.24 -0.63 24.21
N ALA A 341 23.01 -0.56 24.72
CA ALA A 341 22.10 -1.70 24.75
C ALA A 341 21.66 -2.17 23.34
N LEU A 342 21.54 -1.25 22.38
CA LEU A 342 21.23 -1.57 20.99
C LEU A 342 22.42 -2.24 20.28
N GLU A 343 23.64 -1.74 20.48
CA GLU A 343 24.85 -2.32 19.89
C GLU A 343 25.09 -3.77 20.35
N GLN A 344 24.88 -4.06 21.63
CA GLN A 344 24.99 -5.43 22.16
C GLN A 344 23.96 -6.37 21.53
N ARG A 345 22.73 -5.89 21.31
CA ARG A 345 21.64 -6.71 20.76
C ARG A 345 21.85 -7.01 19.27
N VAL A 346 22.40 -6.06 18.52
CA VAL A 346 22.76 -6.26 17.10
C VAL A 346 23.91 -7.27 16.96
N SER A 347 24.94 -7.17 17.82
CA SER A 347 26.06 -8.12 17.78
C SER A 347 25.63 -9.58 18.05
N ILE A 348 24.68 -9.80 18.97
CA ILE A 348 24.13 -11.13 19.25
C ILE A 348 23.34 -11.67 18.04
N LEU A 349 22.56 -10.82 17.36
CA LEU A 349 21.80 -11.22 16.18
C LEU A 349 22.70 -11.57 14.98
N GLU A 350 23.80 -10.83 14.79
CA GLU A 350 24.77 -11.13 13.73
C GLU A 350 25.50 -12.46 13.98
N GLN A 351 25.84 -12.78 15.23
CA GLN A 351 26.43 -14.07 15.59
C GLN A 351 25.45 -15.24 15.41
N GLN A 352 24.16 -15.05 15.74
CA GLN A 352 23.13 -16.07 15.50
C GLN A 352 22.94 -16.33 14.00
N ARG A 353 22.97 -15.27 13.18
CA ARG A 353 22.80 -15.38 11.73
C ARG A 353 23.99 -16.05 11.03
N LEU A 354 25.19 -15.89 11.57
CA LEU A 354 26.40 -16.58 11.09
C LEU A 354 26.46 -18.06 11.54
N GLY A 355 25.83 -18.40 12.67
CA GLY A 355 25.72 -19.78 13.16
C GLY A 355 24.67 -20.63 12.43
N GLU A 356 23.64 -20.02 11.84
CA GLU A 356 22.61 -20.72 11.04
C GLU A 356 23.00 -20.92 9.57
N ALA A 357 24.09 -20.30 9.11
CA ALA A 357 24.59 -20.37 7.72
C ALA A 357 25.78 -21.32 7.53
N ALA A 358 26.25 -21.97 8.60
CA ALA A 358 27.28 -23.02 8.60
C ALA A 358 26.65 -24.38 8.95
#